data_AF-A0A9N9HU30-F1
#
_entry.id   AF-A0A9N9HU30-F1
#
_cell.length_a   1.000
_cell.length_b   1.000
_cell.length_c   1.000
_cell.angle_alpha   90.00
_cell.angle_beta   90.00
_cell.angle_gamma   90.00
#
_symmetry.space_group_name_H-M   'P 1'
#
loop_
_entity.id
_entity.type
_entity.pdbx_description
1 polymer ?
#
loop_
_entity_poly.entity_id
_entity_poly.type
_entity_poly.pdbx_seq_one_letter_code
_entity_poly.pdbx_strand_id
1 'polypeptide(L)'
;MVVQLKFENSFWTTGNYQKGINILYDKLDQGSVENEEIIDFLKERIAVEELYGKKLCDLSQIGSRPNGFLRDEGASLRRSFEIVKQECDQLGQAHLQMANNLSDLVLKPFLKQSEDYSKSLRASREEITGYLKLFDKMVNEVDNSRTNYITKCQLADEEISTHEAETLSISEKDVRQDQLLTVTLGNLSFSEEEIMQFLAKMREEIPYKEIKIPILGTYNDAYSGEDITKWLMKNHANAKSWQEAENIGQELADQGFLRHVGAIGNNFVSTPPACFQFKSKAFNLRETEDVNAGMGWGGLIYAISATQPSIKRARKEADESDEAYRHAVRSTMISTSQPMSERLMIYHEALKPERDIQFIIQHYRTGPFNPKVILYNNKYNGSANDQTFGVPLAEKAQKDLKSVPQIVTKCLSCISKGSSMWSNSDKKLLWITDVPLASIHALREEINDGSKVTLKKLREYDLAVVTGVLKLYFMELPECLLTFGLYDP
;
A
#
# COMPACT_ATOMS: atom_id res chain seq x y z
N MET A 1 -9.34 39.38 2.86
CA MET A 1 -8.38 38.31 3.18
C MET A 1 -9.05 36.97 2.93
N VAL A 2 -8.42 36.08 2.16
CA VAL A 2 -8.89 34.68 2.06
C VAL A 2 -8.46 34.00 3.34
N VAL A 3 -9.42 33.62 4.19
CA VAL A 3 -9.14 32.88 5.42
C VAL A 3 -8.75 31.45 5.01
N GLN A 4 -7.60 30.98 5.48
CA GLN A 4 -7.17 29.60 5.25
C GLN A 4 -8.11 28.64 5.99
N LEU A 5 -8.66 27.67 5.27
CA LEU A 5 -9.53 26.64 5.85
C LEU A 5 -8.72 25.69 6.74
N LYS A 6 -9.18 25.51 7.97
CA LYS A 6 -8.61 24.64 9.00
C LYS A 6 -9.73 23.99 9.79
N PHE A 7 -9.45 22.90 10.49
CA PHE A 7 -10.50 22.23 11.30
C PHE A 7 -11.08 23.19 12.35
N GLU A 8 -10.23 23.98 13.00
CA GLU A 8 -10.61 24.98 14.03
C GLU A 8 -11.58 26.06 13.56
N ASN A 9 -11.73 26.30 12.24
CA ASN A 9 -12.62 27.34 11.71
C ASN A 9 -13.68 26.83 10.74
N SER A 10 -13.77 25.51 10.51
CA SER A 10 -14.60 24.94 9.44
C SER A 10 -15.71 24.00 9.93
N PHE A 11 -15.68 23.53 11.19
CA PHE A 11 -16.60 22.51 11.70
C PHE A 11 -17.48 23.00 12.87
N TRP A 12 -17.85 24.28 12.87
CA TRP A 12 -18.78 24.86 13.83
C TRP A 12 -20.16 25.07 13.20
N THR A 13 -21.23 24.66 13.88
CA THR A 13 -22.62 24.91 13.44
C THR A 13 -23.38 25.65 14.54
N THR A 14 -23.92 26.83 14.21
CA THR A 14 -24.70 27.66 15.13
C THR A 14 -25.92 26.91 15.64
N GLY A 15 -26.13 26.89 16.96
CA GLY A 15 -27.26 26.22 17.60
C GLY A 15 -27.21 24.69 17.59
N ASN A 16 -26.19 24.07 16.99
CA ASN A 16 -25.98 22.62 17.04
C ASN A 16 -24.49 22.29 16.89
N TYR A 17 -23.73 22.47 17.97
CA TYR A 17 -22.29 22.25 17.97
C TYR A 17 -21.90 20.77 17.78
N GLN A 18 -22.80 19.83 18.08
CA GLN A 18 -22.58 18.40 17.86
C GLN A 18 -22.48 18.05 16.37
N LYS A 19 -23.24 18.73 15.50
CA LYS A 19 -23.31 18.41 14.06
C LYS A 19 -21.94 18.46 13.38
N GLY A 20 -21.19 19.55 13.58
CA GLY A 20 -19.89 19.73 12.92
C GLY A 20 -18.83 18.74 13.42
N ILE A 21 -18.85 18.45 14.72
CA ILE A 21 -17.97 17.46 15.35
C ILE A 21 -18.29 16.04 14.85
N ASN A 22 -19.56 15.67 14.75
CA ASN A 22 -19.96 14.38 14.20
C ASN A 22 -19.50 14.22 12.75
N ILE A 23 -19.73 15.21 11.89
CA ILE A 23 -19.26 15.17 10.49
C ILE A 23 -17.74 14.99 10.40
N LEU A 24 -16.99 15.70 11.25
CA LEU A 24 -15.53 15.60 11.27
C LEU A 24 -15.08 14.19 11.69
N TYR A 25 -15.59 13.67 12.80
CA TYR A 25 -15.22 12.35 13.30
C TYR A 25 -15.68 11.22 12.38
N ASP A 26 -16.86 11.32 11.77
CA ASP A 26 -17.31 10.34 10.77
C ASP A 26 -16.33 10.28 9.59
N LYS A 27 -15.78 11.42 9.15
CA LYS A 27 -14.78 11.46 8.08
C LYS A 27 -13.40 10.96 8.53
N LEU A 28 -13.00 11.20 9.78
CA LEU A 28 -11.74 10.67 10.33
C LEU A 28 -11.83 9.15 10.57
N ASP A 29 -12.98 8.65 11.02
CA ASP A 29 -13.26 7.22 11.17
C ASP A 29 -13.22 6.52 9.81
N GLN A 30 -13.74 7.15 8.75
CA GLN A 30 -13.58 6.65 7.38
C GLN A 30 -12.09 6.46 7.02
N GLY A 31 -11.21 7.38 7.42
CA GLY A 31 -9.76 7.25 7.21
C GLY A 31 -9.15 6.01 7.90
N SER A 32 -9.73 5.56 9.02
CA SER A 32 -9.31 4.30 9.67
C SER A 32 -9.67 3.10 8.80
N VAL A 33 -10.85 3.10 8.17
CA VAL A 33 -11.26 2.06 7.23
C VAL A 33 -10.40 2.07 5.97
N GLU A 34 -10.10 3.25 5.43
CA GLU A 34 -9.18 3.40 4.28
C GLU A 34 -7.79 2.80 4.59
N ASN A 35 -7.28 2.97 5.81
CA ASN A 35 -6.01 2.34 6.23
C ASN A 35 -6.11 0.80 6.27
N GLU A 36 -7.23 0.23 6.72
CA GLU A 36 -7.45 -1.22 6.72
C GLU A 36 -7.46 -1.78 5.29
N GLU A 37 -8.12 -1.10 4.35
CA GLU A 37 -8.12 -1.47 2.93
C GLU A 37 -6.69 -1.49 2.34
N ILE A 38 -5.86 -0.50 2.68
CA ILE A 38 -4.45 -0.44 2.25
C ILE A 38 -3.65 -1.60 2.86
N ILE A 39 -3.86 -1.90 4.14
CA ILE A 39 -3.19 -3.01 4.84
C ILE A 39 -3.51 -4.33 4.16
N ASP A 40 -4.79 -4.57 3.85
CA ASP A 40 -5.21 -5.82 3.22
C ASP A 40 -4.67 -5.93 1.79
N PHE A 41 -4.67 -4.84 1.03
CA PHE A 41 -3.99 -4.80 -0.27
C PHE A 41 -2.50 -5.17 -0.17
N LEU A 42 -1.78 -4.63 0.82
CA LEU A 42 -0.36 -4.93 1.02
C LEU A 42 -0.12 -6.39 1.39
N LYS A 43 -0.97 -7.00 2.23
CA LYS A 43 -0.89 -8.43 2.56
C LYS A 43 -1.04 -9.30 1.32
N GLU A 44 -2.05 -9.02 0.50
CA GLU A 44 -2.27 -9.76 -0.76
C GLU A 44 -1.10 -9.57 -1.72
N ARG A 45 -0.57 -8.35 -1.83
CA ARG A 45 0.61 -8.06 -2.66
C ARG A 45 1.83 -8.88 -2.21
N ILE A 46 2.08 -8.97 -0.91
CA ILE A 46 3.16 -9.78 -0.34
C ILE A 46 2.93 -11.27 -0.65
N ALA A 47 1.72 -11.79 -0.44
CA ALA A 47 1.39 -13.18 -0.71
C ALA A 47 1.61 -13.56 -2.18
N VAL A 48 1.24 -12.67 -3.12
CA VAL A 48 1.51 -12.85 -4.56
C VAL A 48 3.00 -12.92 -4.84
N GLU A 49 3.80 -12.00 -4.30
CA GLU A 49 5.25 -12.00 -4.49
C GLU A 49 5.92 -13.24 -3.89
N GLU A 50 5.48 -13.69 -2.71
CA GLU A 50 5.97 -14.94 -2.11
C GLU A 50 5.67 -16.16 -2.97
N LEU A 51 4.44 -16.27 -3.46
CA LEU A 51 4.02 -17.38 -4.30
C LEU A 51 4.83 -17.38 -5.60
N TYR A 52 5.02 -16.21 -6.21
CA TYR A 52 5.80 -16.08 -7.43
C TYR A 52 7.26 -16.49 -7.22
N GLY A 53 7.91 -15.98 -6.16
CA GLY A 53 9.28 -16.34 -5.81
C GLY A 53 9.44 -17.85 -5.55
N LYS A 54 8.52 -18.45 -4.78
CA LYS A 54 8.50 -19.92 -4.52
C LYS A 54 8.39 -20.71 -5.83
N LYS A 55 7.48 -20.31 -6.74
CA LYS A 55 7.30 -21.00 -8.01
C LYS A 55 8.52 -20.95 -8.93
N LEU A 56 9.26 -19.83 -8.92
CA LEU A 56 10.53 -19.73 -9.66
C LEU A 56 11.60 -20.66 -9.08
N CYS A 57 11.74 -20.72 -7.75
CA CYS A 57 12.63 -21.67 -7.10
C CYS A 57 12.22 -23.12 -7.38
N ASP A 58 10.93 -23.46 -7.35
CA ASP A 58 10.45 -24.81 -7.69
C ASP A 58 10.83 -25.19 -9.13
N LEU A 59 10.71 -24.24 -10.07
CA LEU A 59 11.07 -24.44 -11.48
C LEU A 59 12.57 -24.73 -11.65
N SER A 60 13.42 -24.03 -10.89
CA SER A 60 14.88 -24.24 -10.92
C SER A 60 15.29 -25.66 -10.49
N GLN A 61 14.48 -26.31 -9.64
CA GLN A 61 14.77 -27.65 -9.12
C GLN A 61 14.33 -28.80 -10.03
N ILE A 62 13.61 -28.52 -11.13
CA ILE A 62 13.14 -29.58 -12.04
C ILE A 62 14.34 -30.32 -12.65
N GLY A 63 14.48 -31.61 -12.31
CA GLY A 63 15.56 -32.45 -12.79
C GLY A 63 15.59 -32.60 -14.32
N SER A 64 16.79 -32.62 -14.89
CA SER A 64 16.99 -32.97 -16.31
C SER A 64 16.62 -34.43 -16.57
N ARG A 65 16.09 -34.74 -17.76
CA ARG A 65 15.66 -36.10 -18.11
C ARG A 65 16.86 -37.02 -18.37
N PRO A 66 16.80 -38.32 -17.98
CA PRO A 66 17.85 -39.30 -18.29
C PRO A 66 18.15 -39.45 -19.77
N ASN A 67 17.12 -39.36 -20.62
CA ASN A 67 17.25 -39.43 -22.08
C ASN A 67 17.41 -38.05 -22.74
N GLY A 68 17.70 -37.00 -21.96
CA GLY A 68 17.95 -35.64 -22.43
C GLY A 68 19.32 -35.16 -21.95
N PHE A 69 19.38 -33.97 -21.36
CA PHE A 69 20.63 -33.35 -20.89
C PHE A 69 21.47 -34.21 -19.94
N LEU A 70 20.92 -35.22 -19.25
CA LEU A 70 21.74 -36.12 -18.42
C LEU A 70 22.62 -37.07 -19.24
N ARG A 71 22.28 -37.34 -20.50
CA ARG A 71 23.06 -38.18 -21.43
C ARG A 71 24.14 -37.38 -22.19
N ASP A 72 24.01 -36.06 -22.22
CA ASP A 72 25.02 -35.17 -22.79
C ASP A 72 26.16 -34.95 -21.78
N GLU A 73 27.21 -35.77 -21.89
CA GLU A 73 28.47 -35.50 -21.22
C GLU A 73 29.31 -34.56 -22.10
N GLY A 74 29.50 -33.30 -21.67
CA GLY A 74 30.45 -32.37 -22.30
C GLY A 74 29.89 -31.37 -23.32
N ALA A 75 28.59 -31.39 -23.62
CA ALA A 75 27.98 -30.39 -24.50
C ALA A 75 27.87 -29.01 -23.82
N SER A 76 28.28 -27.95 -24.51
CA SER A 76 28.19 -26.57 -24.00
C SER A 76 26.74 -26.18 -23.68
N LEU A 77 25.79 -26.72 -24.44
CA LEU A 77 24.35 -26.52 -24.27
C LEU A 77 23.81 -26.99 -22.91
N ARG A 78 24.26 -28.14 -22.40
CA ARG A 78 23.82 -28.64 -21.08
C ARG A 78 24.22 -27.66 -19.99
N ARG A 79 25.47 -27.21 -20.01
CA ARG A 79 26.00 -26.26 -19.04
C ARG A 79 25.25 -24.93 -19.08
N SER A 80 24.96 -24.41 -20.28
CA SER A 80 24.17 -23.20 -20.43
C SER A 80 22.75 -23.36 -19.86
N PHE A 81 22.11 -24.52 -20.05
CA PHE A 81 20.79 -24.78 -19.47
C PHE A 81 20.81 -24.89 -17.93
N GLU A 82 21.84 -25.52 -17.35
CA GLU A 82 22.03 -25.55 -15.89
C GLU A 82 22.16 -24.14 -15.30
N ILE A 83 22.82 -23.24 -16.02
CA ILE A 83 22.97 -21.84 -15.60
C ILE A 83 21.65 -21.08 -15.71
N VAL A 84 20.86 -21.27 -16.77
CA VAL A 84 19.50 -20.69 -16.87
C VAL A 84 18.66 -21.08 -15.66
N LYS A 85 18.74 -22.35 -15.22
CA LYS A 85 18.06 -22.80 -14.01
C LYS A 85 18.57 -22.09 -12.76
N GLN A 86 19.89 -21.91 -12.62
CA GLN A 86 20.48 -21.17 -11.50
C GLN A 86 20.05 -19.71 -11.46
N GLU A 87 19.99 -19.03 -12.60
CA GLU A 87 19.49 -17.63 -12.69
C GLU A 87 18.01 -17.56 -12.31
N CYS A 88 17.21 -18.54 -12.73
CA CYS A 88 15.80 -18.64 -12.31
C CYS A 88 15.66 -18.79 -10.78
N ASP A 89 16.55 -19.56 -10.15
CA ASP A 89 16.60 -19.70 -8.70
C ASP A 89 16.94 -18.38 -8.00
N GLN A 90 17.98 -17.68 -8.47
CA GLN A 90 18.39 -16.38 -7.93
C GLN A 90 17.28 -15.33 -8.05
N LEU A 91 16.56 -15.31 -9.18
CA LEU A 91 15.39 -14.46 -9.35
C LEU A 91 14.30 -14.80 -8.34
N GLY A 92 13.99 -16.09 -8.16
CA GLY A 92 13.02 -16.54 -7.15
C GLY A 92 13.39 -16.08 -5.74
N GLN A 93 14.66 -16.23 -5.35
CA GLN A 93 15.17 -15.76 -4.05
C GLN A 93 15.04 -14.24 -3.89
N ALA A 94 15.32 -13.45 -4.94
CA ALA A 94 15.16 -11.99 -4.90
C ALA A 94 13.70 -11.57 -4.67
N HIS A 95 12.73 -12.24 -5.32
CA HIS A 95 11.31 -11.97 -5.09
C HIS A 95 10.89 -12.30 -3.64
N LEU A 96 11.39 -13.41 -3.08
CA LEU A 96 11.15 -13.76 -1.68
C LEU A 96 11.74 -12.74 -0.72
N GLN A 97 12.95 -12.25 -1.00
CA GLN A 97 13.56 -11.18 -0.21
C GLN A 97 12.75 -9.89 -0.30
N MET A 98 12.23 -9.55 -1.47
CA MET A 98 11.35 -8.38 -1.61
C MET A 98 10.06 -8.55 -0.80
N ALA A 99 9.41 -9.72 -0.83
CA ALA A 99 8.22 -9.98 -0.04
C ALA A 99 8.49 -9.79 1.48
N ASN A 100 9.63 -10.29 1.97
CA ASN A 100 10.07 -10.07 3.34
C ASN A 100 10.30 -8.57 3.64
N ASN A 101 10.97 -7.85 2.74
CA ASN A 101 11.21 -6.41 2.90
C ASN A 101 9.88 -5.61 2.92
N LEU A 102 8.91 -5.97 2.09
CA LEU A 102 7.57 -5.35 2.09
C LEU A 102 6.83 -5.62 3.40
N SER A 103 6.92 -6.84 3.92
CA SER A 103 6.37 -7.18 5.24
C SER A 103 7.01 -6.31 6.33
N ASP A 104 8.34 -6.27 6.38
CA ASP A 104 9.06 -5.74 7.53
C ASP A 104 9.22 -4.22 7.53
N LEU A 105 9.41 -3.63 6.36
CA LEU A 105 9.70 -2.20 6.21
C LEU A 105 8.46 -1.36 5.89
N VAL A 106 7.37 -1.98 5.43
CA VAL A 106 6.17 -1.26 4.99
C VAL A 106 4.94 -1.71 5.77
N LEU A 107 4.57 -3.00 5.69
CA LEU A 107 3.33 -3.49 6.29
C LEU A 107 3.34 -3.38 7.82
N LYS A 108 4.38 -3.89 8.49
CA LYS A 108 4.44 -3.88 9.97
C LYS A 108 4.42 -2.45 10.55
N PRO A 109 5.22 -1.48 10.06
CA PRO A 109 5.14 -0.10 10.52
C PRO A 109 3.75 0.52 10.29
N PHE A 110 3.17 0.33 9.11
CA PHE A 110 1.87 0.90 8.76
C PHE A 110 0.73 0.31 9.59
N LEU A 111 0.75 -1.00 9.84
CA LEU A 111 -0.21 -1.68 10.71
C LEU A 111 -0.19 -1.09 12.13
N LYS A 112 1.01 -0.91 12.70
CA LYS A 112 1.18 -0.28 14.01
C LYS A 112 0.64 1.16 14.01
N GLN A 113 0.96 1.94 12.98
CA GLN A 113 0.50 3.32 12.86
C GLN A 113 -1.03 3.41 12.75
N SER A 114 -1.66 2.52 11.98
CA SER A 114 -3.11 2.45 11.84
C SER A 114 -3.80 2.15 13.18
N GLU A 115 -3.26 1.18 13.94
CA GLU A 115 -3.75 0.89 15.30
C GLU A 115 -3.61 2.08 16.25
N ASP A 116 -2.44 2.71 16.27
CA ASP A 116 -2.16 3.86 17.14
C ASP A 116 -3.06 5.06 16.78
N TYR A 117 -3.28 5.30 15.49
CA TYR A 117 -4.19 6.32 14.97
C TYR A 117 -5.63 6.05 15.42
N SER A 118 -6.15 4.83 15.22
CA SER A 118 -7.51 4.46 15.61
C SER A 118 -7.75 4.62 17.11
N LYS A 119 -6.80 4.17 17.94
CA LYS A 119 -6.84 4.33 19.41
C LYS A 119 -6.88 5.81 19.81
N SER A 120 -6.00 6.64 19.22
CA SER A 120 -5.96 8.08 19.49
C SER A 120 -7.23 8.80 19.05
N LEU A 121 -7.78 8.44 17.89
CA LEU A 121 -8.97 9.06 17.33
C LEU A 121 -10.19 8.78 18.23
N ARG A 122 -10.34 7.53 18.68
CA ARG A 122 -11.40 7.14 19.60
C ARG A 122 -11.31 7.89 20.94
N ALA A 123 -10.12 7.95 21.55
CA ALA A 123 -9.92 8.67 22.80
C ALA A 123 -10.28 10.15 22.68
N SER A 124 -9.84 10.80 21.59
CA SER A 124 -10.17 12.18 21.28
C SER A 124 -11.69 12.39 21.10
N ARG A 125 -12.37 11.49 20.38
CA ARG A 125 -13.82 11.55 20.18
C ARG A 125 -14.58 11.46 21.50
N GLU A 126 -14.19 10.51 22.37
CA GLU A 126 -14.80 10.32 23.69
C GLU A 126 -14.64 11.57 24.56
N GLU A 127 -13.45 12.19 24.56
CA GLU A 127 -13.17 13.42 25.31
C GLU A 127 -14.04 14.59 24.84
N ILE A 128 -14.04 14.90 23.53
CA ILE A 128 -14.81 16.03 22.98
C ILE A 128 -16.32 15.83 23.16
N THR A 129 -16.80 14.60 22.96
CA THR A 129 -18.20 14.27 23.19
C THR A 129 -18.58 14.46 24.66
N GLY A 130 -17.66 14.18 25.59
CA GLY A 130 -17.83 14.47 27.01
C GLY A 130 -18.00 15.97 27.28
N TYR A 131 -17.14 16.81 26.70
CA TYR A 131 -17.25 18.27 26.85
C TYR A 131 -18.54 18.84 26.25
N LEU A 132 -18.96 18.36 25.08
CA LEU A 132 -20.23 18.77 24.46
C LEU A 132 -21.43 18.48 25.36
N LYS A 133 -21.48 17.27 25.95
CA LYS A 133 -22.55 16.91 26.90
C LYS A 133 -22.58 17.82 28.12
N LEU A 134 -21.41 18.18 28.65
CA LEU A 134 -21.31 19.11 29.78
C LEU A 134 -21.77 20.51 29.39
N PHE A 135 -21.36 20.99 28.21
CA PHE A 135 -21.80 22.27 27.67
C PHE A 135 -23.32 22.32 27.49
N ASP A 136 -23.91 21.30 26.87
CA ASP A 136 -25.36 21.21 26.67
C ASP A 136 -26.10 21.24 28.02
N LYS A 137 -25.55 20.60 29.05
CA LYS A 137 -26.10 20.68 30.42
C LYS A 137 -26.07 22.11 30.97
N MET A 138 -24.95 22.83 30.82
CA MET A 138 -24.83 24.21 31.28
C MET A 138 -25.78 25.16 30.52
N VAL A 139 -25.92 24.99 29.21
CA VAL A 139 -26.90 25.76 28.41
C VAL A 139 -28.31 25.56 28.94
N ASN A 140 -28.71 24.32 29.21
CA ASN A 140 -30.02 24.02 29.78
C ASN A 140 -30.22 24.65 31.19
N GLU A 141 -29.20 24.63 32.04
CA GLU A 141 -29.25 25.28 33.36
C GLU A 141 -29.41 26.81 33.25
N VAL A 142 -28.71 27.44 32.29
CA VAL A 142 -28.84 28.87 32.01
C VAL A 142 -30.24 29.21 31.48
N ASP A 143 -30.77 28.42 30.54
CA ASP A 143 -32.11 28.65 30.00
C ASP A 143 -33.21 28.45 31.05
N ASN A 144 -33.06 27.46 31.93
CA ASN A 144 -33.96 27.27 33.08
C ASN A 144 -33.90 28.48 34.03
N SER A 145 -32.70 28.95 34.35
CA SER A 145 -32.49 30.11 35.23
C SER A 145 -33.05 31.39 34.62
N ARG A 146 -32.84 31.61 33.32
CA ARG A 146 -33.43 32.71 32.55
C ARG A 146 -34.96 32.66 32.60
N THR A 147 -35.55 31.48 32.37
CA THR A 147 -37.00 31.30 32.40
C THR A 147 -37.57 31.63 33.78
N ASN A 148 -36.90 31.17 34.84
CA ASN A 148 -37.26 31.48 36.22
C ASN A 148 -37.18 32.99 36.50
N TYR A 149 -36.09 33.65 36.09
CA TYR A 149 -35.92 35.09 36.22
C TYR A 149 -37.05 35.87 35.53
N ILE A 150 -37.34 35.56 34.26
CA ILE A 150 -38.41 36.22 33.50
C ILE A 150 -39.76 36.02 34.20
N THR A 151 -40.04 34.81 34.67
CA THR A 151 -41.28 34.50 35.41
C THR A 151 -41.37 35.33 36.69
N LYS A 152 -40.27 35.48 37.44
CA LYS A 152 -40.21 36.29 38.66
C LYS A 152 -40.39 37.78 38.38
N CYS A 153 -39.81 38.31 37.30
CA CYS A 153 -40.05 39.69 36.88
C CYS A 153 -41.51 39.93 36.51
N GLN A 154 -42.13 39.01 35.75
CA GLN A 154 -43.55 39.11 35.39
C GLN A 154 -44.44 39.13 36.64
N LEU A 155 -44.19 38.26 37.62
CA LEU A 155 -44.92 38.25 38.88
C LEU A 155 -44.72 39.55 39.68
N ALA A 156 -43.49 40.09 39.72
CA ALA A 156 -43.22 41.35 40.39
C ALA A 156 -43.93 42.54 39.70
N ASP A 157 -43.95 42.57 38.37
CA ASP A 157 -44.66 43.60 37.59
C ASP A 157 -46.19 43.50 37.80
N GLU A 158 -46.73 42.28 37.89
CA GLU A 158 -48.13 42.03 38.25
C GLU A 158 -48.43 42.55 39.67
N GLU A 159 -47.60 42.22 40.66
CA GLU A 159 -47.73 42.70 42.04
C GLU A 159 -47.64 44.23 42.15
N ILE A 160 -46.71 44.86 41.43
CA ILE A 160 -46.59 46.33 41.35
C ILE A 160 -47.87 46.92 40.75
N SER A 161 -48.40 46.35 39.66
CA SER A 161 -49.62 46.86 39.05
C SER A 161 -50.87 46.71 39.95
N THR A 162 -50.96 45.63 40.73
CA THR A 162 -52.01 45.45 41.75
C THR A 162 -51.82 46.39 42.94
N HIS A 163 -50.59 46.62 43.38
CA HIS A 163 -50.30 47.56 44.45
C HIS A 163 -50.46 49.02 44.01
N GLU A 164 -50.23 49.38 42.74
CA GLU A 164 -50.57 50.68 42.16
C GLU A 164 -52.09 50.88 42.09
N ALA A 165 -52.86 49.83 41.80
CA ALA A 165 -54.33 49.86 41.86
C ALA A 165 -54.86 49.97 43.30
N GLU A 166 -54.22 49.34 44.28
CA GLU A 166 -54.57 49.44 45.70
C GLU A 166 -54.09 50.76 46.35
N THR A 167 -52.94 51.32 45.95
CA THR A 167 -52.41 52.59 46.49
C THR A 167 -53.17 53.83 46.00
N LEU A 168 -53.93 53.75 44.90
CA LEU A 168 -54.91 54.78 44.55
C LEU A 168 -56.10 54.85 45.54
N SER A 169 -56.27 53.86 46.43
CA SER A 169 -57.39 53.80 47.38
C SER A 169 -57.04 54.19 48.83
N ILE A 170 -55.76 54.30 49.19
CA ILE A 170 -55.34 54.59 50.58
C ILE A 170 -54.34 55.75 50.58
N SER A 171 -54.89 56.95 50.65
CA SER A 171 -54.16 58.18 50.98
C SER A 171 -53.78 58.20 52.47
N GLU A 172 -52.63 58.81 52.75
CA GLU A 172 -52.10 59.29 54.04
C GLU A 172 -51.25 58.36 54.92
N LYS A 173 -49.97 58.77 55.00
CA LYS A 173 -48.96 58.66 56.07
C LYS A 173 -47.97 57.48 56.05
N ASP A 174 -46.74 57.93 56.28
CA ASP A 174 -45.53 57.28 56.73
C ASP A 174 -44.47 56.80 55.72
N VAL A 175 -43.29 57.36 55.98
CA VAL A 175 -41.99 57.36 55.31
C VAL A 175 -41.50 55.92 55.09
N ARG A 176 -41.15 55.57 53.85
CA ARG A 176 -40.51 54.27 53.54
C ARG A 176 -39.02 54.33 53.88
N GLN A 177 -38.64 53.45 54.78
CA GLN A 177 -37.29 53.16 55.25
C GLN A 177 -36.51 52.37 54.18
N ASP A 178 -35.29 52.79 53.84
CA ASP A 178 -34.31 51.96 53.14
C ASP A 178 -34.02 50.70 53.98
N GLN A 179 -34.24 49.52 53.41
CA GLN A 179 -33.82 48.26 54.04
C GLN A 179 -32.29 48.11 53.89
N LEU A 180 -31.55 48.28 54.99
CA LEU A 180 -30.12 48.00 55.07
C LEU A 180 -29.85 46.49 54.89
N LEU A 181 -28.91 46.15 53.99
CA LEU A 181 -28.34 44.81 53.86
C LEU A 181 -27.50 44.48 55.10
N THR A 182 -27.90 43.46 55.86
CA THR A 182 -27.14 42.94 57.00
C THR A 182 -26.59 41.54 56.69
N VAL A 183 -25.32 41.31 56.99
CA VAL A 183 -24.63 40.01 56.82
C VAL A 183 -24.38 39.41 58.20
N THR A 184 -24.74 38.14 58.41
CA THR A 184 -24.51 37.46 59.68
C THR A 184 -23.31 36.51 59.60
N LEU A 185 -22.35 36.67 60.51
CA LEU A 185 -21.22 35.75 60.71
C LEU A 185 -21.05 35.43 62.20
N GLY A 186 -20.99 34.14 62.55
CA GLY A 186 -20.80 33.64 63.92
C GLY A 186 -21.76 34.27 64.92
N ASN A 187 -23.05 34.41 64.56
CA ASN A 187 -24.10 35.07 65.35
C ASN A 187 -23.92 36.59 65.59
N LEU A 188 -23.00 37.26 64.88
CA LEU A 188 -22.92 38.72 64.82
C LEU A 188 -23.50 39.21 63.49
N SER A 189 -24.31 40.27 63.54
CA SER A 189 -24.81 40.94 62.34
C SER A 189 -23.93 42.14 62.04
N PHE A 190 -23.45 42.21 60.81
CA PHE A 190 -22.62 43.29 60.27
C PHE A 190 -23.46 44.12 59.30
N SER A 191 -23.34 45.44 59.36
CA SER A 191 -23.78 46.32 58.28
C SER A 191 -22.86 46.18 57.04
N GLU A 192 -23.34 46.66 55.88
CA GLU A 192 -22.60 46.69 54.61
C GLU A 192 -21.18 47.30 54.78
N GLU A 193 -21.04 48.38 55.54
CA GLU A 193 -19.74 49.03 55.78
C GLU A 193 -18.83 48.23 56.73
N GLU A 194 -19.40 47.64 57.78
CA GLU A 194 -18.64 46.88 58.78
C GLU A 194 -18.09 45.58 58.21
N ILE A 195 -18.87 44.87 57.38
CA ILE A 195 -18.41 43.61 56.77
C ILE A 195 -17.31 43.86 55.73
N MET A 196 -17.40 44.95 54.97
CA MET A 196 -16.36 45.31 54.00
C MET A 196 -15.05 45.68 54.70
N GLN A 197 -15.10 46.44 55.79
CA GLN A 197 -13.90 46.74 56.59
C GLN A 197 -13.29 45.48 57.20
N PHE A 198 -14.14 44.57 57.68
CA PHE A 198 -13.69 43.29 58.24
C PHE A 198 -12.96 42.41 57.20
N LEU A 199 -13.53 42.25 56.01
CA LEU A 199 -12.94 41.45 54.93
C LEU A 199 -11.68 42.10 54.33
N ALA A 200 -11.65 43.43 54.22
CA ALA A 200 -10.46 44.16 53.79
C ALA A 200 -9.28 43.95 54.76
N LYS A 201 -9.53 44.07 56.07
CA LYS A 201 -8.51 43.82 57.11
C LYS A 201 -8.00 42.39 57.07
N MET A 202 -8.90 41.43 56.87
CA MET A 202 -8.57 40.01 56.73
C MET A 202 -7.62 39.75 55.54
N ARG A 203 -7.84 40.43 54.40
CA ARG A 203 -6.99 40.31 53.21
C ARG A 203 -5.57 40.85 53.41
N GLU A 204 -5.44 41.95 54.14
CA GLU A 204 -4.15 42.63 54.39
C GLU A 204 -3.29 41.92 55.44
N GLU A 205 -3.92 41.35 56.48
CA GLU A 205 -3.19 40.78 57.62
C GLU A 205 -2.83 39.29 57.47
N ILE A 206 -3.52 38.54 56.60
CA ILE A 206 -3.24 37.12 56.38
C ILE A 206 -2.15 36.95 55.30
N PRO A 207 -1.10 36.15 55.54
CA PRO A 207 -0.10 35.87 54.51
C PRO A 207 -0.73 35.09 53.34
N TYR A 208 -0.44 35.54 52.11
CA TYR A 208 -0.87 34.89 50.89
C TYR A 208 0.31 34.26 50.13
N LYS A 209 0.00 33.29 49.26
CA LYS A 209 0.96 32.62 48.39
C LYS A 209 0.41 32.45 46.97
N GLU A 210 1.31 32.34 46.01
CA GLU A 210 0.98 31.91 44.64
C GLU A 210 0.89 30.37 44.62
N ILE A 211 -0.21 29.84 44.06
CA ILE A 211 -0.40 28.39 43.95
C ILE A 211 -0.67 28.02 42.50
N LYS A 212 0.12 27.08 41.98
CA LYS A 212 -0.07 26.51 40.65
C LYS A 212 -0.81 25.18 40.77
N ILE A 213 -2.03 25.15 40.25
CA ILE A 213 -2.80 23.92 40.16
C ILE A 213 -2.70 23.41 38.72
N PRO A 214 -2.26 22.16 38.50
CA PRO A 214 -2.23 21.57 37.16
C PRO A 214 -3.58 21.75 36.47
N ILE A 215 -3.57 22.19 35.21
CA ILE A 215 -4.76 22.44 34.35
C ILE A 215 -5.60 23.68 34.77
N LEU A 216 -5.71 23.99 36.06
CA LEU A 216 -6.51 25.12 36.58
C LEU A 216 -5.77 26.47 36.65
N GLY A 217 -4.47 26.48 36.36
CA GLY A 217 -3.67 27.70 36.26
C GLY A 217 -3.05 28.16 37.58
N THR A 218 -2.56 29.40 37.57
CA THR A 218 -1.95 30.05 38.73
C THR A 218 -2.99 30.88 39.47
N TYR A 219 -3.16 30.61 40.77
CA TYR A 219 -3.95 31.42 41.68
C TYR A 219 -3.01 32.34 42.46
N ASN A 220 -3.18 33.64 42.26
CA ASN A 220 -2.53 34.68 43.05
C ASN A 220 -3.38 34.97 44.29
N ASP A 221 -2.79 35.49 45.36
CA ASP A 221 -3.50 35.82 46.60
C ASP A 221 -4.25 34.63 47.23
N ALA A 222 -3.61 33.45 47.31
CA ALA A 222 -4.20 32.28 47.97
C ALA A 222 -3.79 32.22 49.45
N TYR A 223 -4.77 32.09 50.33
CA TYR A 223 -4.63 32.10 51.78
C TYR A 223 -4.81 30.68 52.33
N SER A 224 -4.00 30.26 53.28
CA SER A 224 -4.19 28.93 53.89
C SER A 224 -5.41 28.93 54.82
N GLY A 225 -6.15 27.82 54.85
CA GLY A 225 -7.28 27.66 55.77
C GLY A 225 -6.85 27.76 57.23
N GLU A 226 -5.64 27.31 57.56
CA GLU A 226 -5.05 27.43 58.90
C GLU A 226 -4.82 28.89 59.30
N ASP A 227 -4.28 29.71 58.41
CA ASP A 227 -4.01 31.13 58.70
C ASP A 227 -5.30 31.96 58.78
N ILE A 228 -6.31 31.61 57.96
CA ILE A 228 -7.66 32.17 58.08
C ILE A 228 -8.25 31.89 59.47
N THR A 229 -8.19 30.64 59.92
CA THR A 229 -8.74 30.23 61.22
C THR A 229 -8.03 30.93 62.38
N LYS A 230 -6.68 31.01 62.34
CA LYS A 230 -5.89 31.75 63.35
C LYS A 230 -6.27 33.23 63.39
N TRP A 231 -6.48 33.84 62.22
CA TRP A 231 -6.87 35.24 62.13
C TRP A 231 -8.28 35.50 62.68
N LEU A 232 -9.23 34.62 62.34
CA LEU A 232 -10.61 34.67 62.86
C LEU A 232 -10.63 34.54 64.38
N MET A 233 -9.86 33.61 64.96
CA MET A 233 -9.76 33.46 66.42
C MET A 233 -9.22 34.71 67.13
N LYS A 234 -8.39 35.50 66.45
CA LYS A 234 -7.81 36.72 67.00
C LYS A 234 -8.73 37.94 66.83
N ASN A 235 -9.52 38.01 65.77
CA ASN A 235 -10.24 39.22 65.35
C ASN A 235 -11.77 39.11 65.38
N HIS A 236 -12.35 37.93 65.56
CA HIS A 236 -13.80 37.73 65.62
C HIS A 236 -14.25 37.35 67.05
N ALA A 237 -15.16 38.12 67.65
CA ALA A 237 -15.51 38.00 69.07
C ALA A 237 -16.11 36.62 69.47
N ASN A 238 -16.71 35.92 68.51
CA ASN A 238 -17.33 34.60 68.71
C ASN A 238 -16.47 33.41 68.22
N ALA A 239 -15.23 33.64 67.80
CA ALA A 239 -14.28 32.60 67.41
C ALA A 239 -13.37 32.21 68.58
N LYS A 240 -13.93 31.77 69.70
CA LYS A 240 -13.17 31.50 70.95
C LYS A 240 -12.49 30.13 70.94
N SER A 241 -12.97 29.22 70.09
CA SER A 241 -12.39 27.91 69.85
C SER A 241 -12.09 27.70 68.36
N TRP A 242 -11.22 26.73 68.07
CA TRP A 242 -10.87 26.36 66.70
C TRP A 242 -12.10 25.94 65.88
N GLN A 243 -13.02 25.20 66.50
CA GLN A 243 -14.26 24.76 65.86
C GLN A 243 -15.19 25.92 65.51
N GLU A 244 -15.29 26.93 66.37
CA GLU A 244 -16.10 28.12 66.10
C GLU A 244 -15.51 28.95 64.96
N ALA A 245 -14.18 29.06 64.90
CA ALA A 245 -13.49 29.74 63.81
C ALA A 245 -13.65 29.00 62.46
N GLU A 246 -13.66 27.67 62.45
CA GLU A 246 -13.98 26.87 61.27
C GLU A 246 -15.42 27.07 60.80
N ASN A 247 -16.39 27.10 61.71
CA ASN A 247 -17.79 27.36 61.37
C ASN A 247 -17.95 28.75 60.73
N ILE A 248 -17.30 29.78 61.27
CA ILE A 248 -17.30 31.12 60.69
C ILE A 248 -16.61 31.13 59.32
N GLY A 249 -15.53 30.37 59.15
CA GLY A 249 -14.87 30.17 57.85
C GLY A 249 -15.79 29.51 56.82
N GLN A 250 -16.60 28.54 57.24
CA GLN A 250 -17.63 27.92 56.40
C GLN A 250 -18.73 28.93 56.04
N GLU A 251 -19.20 29.73 56.99
CA GLU A 251 -20.18 30.80 56.73
C GLU A 251 -19.65 31.83 55.73
N LEU A 252 -18.37 32.21 55.80
CA LEU A 252 -17.72 33.08 54.81
C LEU A 252 -17.73 32.45 53.40
N ALA A 253 -17.55 31.13 53.31
CA ALA A 253 -17.61 30.40 52.05
C ALA A 253 -19.05 30.29 51.52
N ASP A 254 -20.03 30.05 52.40
CA ASP A 254 -21.45 29.90 52.06
C ASP A 254 -22.08 31.24 51.64
N GLN A 255 -21.68 32.35 52.29
CA GLN A 255 -22.07 33.71 51.90
C GLN A 255 -21.40 34.17 50.59
N GLY A 256 -20.47 33.37 50.05
CA GLY A 256 -19.80 33.63 48.77
C GLY A 256 -18.60 34.57 48.86
N PHE A 257 -18.06 34.83 50.05
CA PHE A 257 -16.87 35.68 50.20
C PHE A 257 -15.56 34.93 49.95
N LEU A 258 -15.52 33.62 50.23
CA LEU A 258 -14.36 32.77 50.04
C LEU A 258 -14.63 31.64 49.02
N ARG A 259 -13.59 31.25 48.28
CA ARG A 259 -13.59 30.10 47.38
C ARG A 259 -12.44 29.15 47.71
N HIS A 260 -12.72 27.86 47.85
CA HIS A 260 -11.68 26.82 47.97
C HIS A 260 -10.98 26.59 46.62
N VAL A 261 -9.66 26.78 46.60
CA VAL A 261 -8.80 26.61 45.41
C VAL A 261 -8.42 25.14 45.25
N GLY A 262 -8.76 24.54 44.10
CA GLY A 262 -8.33 23.19 43.73
C GLY A 262 -9.14 22.02 44.33
N ALA A 263 -10.25 22.31 45.01
CA ALA A 263 -11.17 21.30 45.57
C ALA A 263 -12.55 21.34 44.89
N ILE A 264 -13.27 20.21 44.91
CA ILE A 264 -14.66 20.12 44.45
C ILE A 264 -15.58 20.49 45.62
N GLY A 265 -16.39 21.53 45.45
CA GLY A 265 -17.22 22.12 46.50
C GLY A 265 -16.56 23.32 47.18
N ASN A 266 -17.25 23.95 48.14
CA ASN A 266 -16.75 25.13 48.85
C ASN A 266 -16.65 24.91 50.37
N ASN A 267 -16.30 23.69 50.78
CA ASN A 267 -16.13 23.38 52.20
C ASN A 267 -14.86 24.05 52.72
N PHE A 268 -15.01 24.80 53.81
CA PHE A 268 -13.91 25.39 54.54
C PHE A 268 -13.17 24.31 55.33
N VAL A 269 -11.85 24.26 55.18
CA VAL A 269 -10.99 23.25 55.80
C VAL A 269 -9.80 23.97 56.41
N SER A 270 -9.69 23.97 57.74
CA SER A 270 -8.60 24.62 58.47
C SER A 270 -7.32 23.78 58.47
N THR A 271 -6.68 23.66 57.31
CA THR A 271 -5.40 22.98 57.18
C THR A 271 -4.44 23.79 56.32
N PRO A 272 -3.11 23.71 56.53
CA PRO A 272 -2.12 24.43 55.72
C PRO A 272 -2.14 24.12 54.20
N PRO A 273 -2.48 22.90 53.71
CA PRO A 273 -2.60 22.64 52.28
C PRO A 273 -3.92 23.13 51.66
N ALA A 274 -4.99 23.26 52.45
CA ALA A 274 -6.26 23.80 51.97
C ALA A 274 -6.12 25.32 51.77
N CYS A 275 -6.36 25.79 50.55
CA CYS A 275 -6.11 27.18 50.19
C CYS A 275 -7.39 27.84 49.66
N PHE A 276 -7.62 29.10 50.05
CA PHE A 276 -8.82 29.85 49.75
C PHE A 276 -8.46 31.18 49.09
N GLN A 277 -9.38 31.71 48.28
CA GLN A 277 -9.24 33.01 47.63
C GLN A 277 -10.52 33.82 47.84
N PHE A 278 -10.38 35.12 48.12
CA PHE A 278 -11.53 36.02 48.21
C PHE A 278 -12.19 36.22 46.84
N LYS A 279 -13.53 36.22 46.81
CA LYS A 279 -14.31 36.55 45.60
C LYS A 279 -14.55 38.06 45.48
N SER A 280 -14.95 38.53 44.29
CA SER A 280 -15.33 39.94 44.06
C SER A 280 -16.44 40.42 44.99
N LYS A 281 -17.40 39.55 45.32
CA LYS A 281 -18.48 39.81 46.29
C LYS A 281 -17.98 40.27 47.66
N ALA A 282 -16.77 39.89 48.08
CA ALA A 282 -16.16 40.38 49.33
C ALA A 282 -15.84 41.88 49.30
N PHE A 283 -15.79 42.48 48.11
CA PHE A 283 -15.37 43.88 47.90
C PHE A 283 -16.37 44.69 47.08
N ASN A 284 -17.47 44.08 46.62
CA ASN A 284 -18.63 44.75 46.03
C ASN A 284 -19.89 43.92 46.31
N LEU A 285 -20.64 44.26 47.36
CA LEU A 285 -21.80 43.48 47.84
C LEU A 285 -23.00 43.50 46.87
N ARG A 286 -22.99 44.37 45.86
CA ARG A 286 -24.07 44.56 44.87
C ARG A 286 -23.77 43.96 43.50
N GLU A 287 -22.61 43.32 43.32
CA GLU A 287 -22.28 42.56 42.12
C GLU A 287 -22.90 41.15 42.16
N THR A 288 -23.52 40.73 41.06
CA THR A 288 -23.94 39.34 40.84
C THR A 288 -22.81 38.61 40.09
N GLU A 289 -22.39 37.45 40.61
CA GLU A 289 -21.13 36.78 40.25
C GLU A 289 -20.99 36.44 38.76
N ASP A 290 -19.82 36.75 38.19
CA ASP A 290 -19.27 36.11 36.99
C ASP A 290 -19.02 34.63 37.26
N VAL A 291 -19.75 33.77 36.56
CA VAL A 291 -19.53 32.33 36.57
C VAL A 291 -18.40 32.01 35.59
N ASN A 292 -17.30 31.48 36.11
CA ASN A 292 -16.20 30.78 35.42
C ASN A 292 -15.10 31.59 34.72
N ALA A 293 -14.14 32.08 35.51
CA ALA A 293 -12.73 32.12 35.09
C ALA A 293 -12.11 30.71 35.29
N GLY A 294 -12.39 29.81 34.35
CA GLY A 294 -11.84 28.45 34.32
C GLY A 294 -12.49 27.66 33.19
N MET A 295 -11.79 27.55 32.07
CA MET A 295 -12.22 26.89 30.82
C MET A 295 -13.41 27.55 30.11
N GLY A 296 -13.16 28.74 29.55
CA GLY A 296 -13.97 29.24 28.43
C GLY A 296 -13.66 28.49 27.12
N TRP A 297 -14.49 28.71 26.11
CA TRP A 297 -14.41 28.18 24.72
C TRP A 297 -12.99 28.03 24.13
N GLY A 298 -12.02 28.84 24.55
CA GLY A 298 -10.62 28.71 24.16
C GLY A 298 -9.96 27.38 24.52
N GLY A 299 -10.33 26.74 25.64
CA GLY A 299 -9.82 25.42 26.02
C GLY A 299 -10.28 24.31 25.09
N LEU A 300 -11.51 24.42 24.58
CA LEU A 300 -12.10 23.46 23.65
C LEU A 300 -11.48 23.58 22.24
N ILE A 301 -11.19 24.81 21.81
CA ILE A 301 -10.41 25.05 20.58
C ILE A 301 -8.98 24.52 20.70
N TYR A 302 -8.33 24.70 21.86
CA TYR A 302 -7.00 24.16 22.09
C TYR A 302 -6.99 22.62 22.03
N ALA A 303 -7.94 21.94 22.68
CA ALA A 303 -8.05 20.47 22.64
C ALA A 303 -8.25 19.92 21.22
N ILE A 304 -9.09 20.58 20.40
CA ILE A 304 -9.28 20.24 18.97
C ILE A 304 -7.99 20.46 18.17
N SER A 305 -7.26 21.54 18.45
CA SER A 305 -5.99 21.85 17.77
C SER A 305 -4.85 20.91 18.18
N ALA A 306 -4.81 20.48 19.45
CA ALA A 306 -3.77 19.62 20.02
C ALA A 306 -3.95 18.15 19.63
N THR A 307 -5.18 17.72 19.34
CA THR A 307 -5.51 16.37 18.86
C THR A 307 -5.40 16.22 17.34
N GLN A 308 -5.12 17.29 16.59
CA GLN A 308 -4.70 17.14 15.19
C GLN A 308 -3.34 16.42 15.15
N PRO A 309 -3.24 15.26 14.46
CA PRO A 309 -1.94 14.83 13.96
C PRO A 309 -1.42 15.98 13.11
N SER A 310 -0.25 16.53 13.43
CA SER A 310 0.29 17.59 12.58
C SER A 310 0.35 17.01 11.16
N ILE A 311 -0.39 17.59 10.21
CA ILE A 311 -0.49 17.07 8.83
C ILE A 311 0.91 16.86 8.24
N LYS A 312 1.87 17.67 8.70
CA LYS A 312 3.29 17.55 8.41
C LYS A 312 3.91 16.23 8.86
N ARG A 313 3.62 15.75 10.07
CA ARG A 313 4.14 14.49 10.61
C ARG A 313 3.56 13.29 9.87
N ALA A 314 2.23 13.23 9.71
CA ALA A 314 1.58 12.14 8.98
C ALA A 314 2.06 12.05 7.52
N ARG A 315 2.21 13.20 6.84
CA ARG A 315 2.81 13.25 5.49
C ARG A 315 4.26 12.81 5.46
N LYS A 316 5.08 13.29 6.39
CA LYS A 316 6.50 12.90 6.46
C LYS A 316 6.66 11.39 6.65
N GLU A 317 5.87 10.78 7.52
CA GLU A 317 5.90 9.35 7.78
C GLU A 317 5.39 8.53 6.58
N ALA A 318 4.38 9.04 5.86
CA ALA A 318 3.92 8.44 4.60
C ALA A 318 5.00 8.51 3.49
N ASP A 319 5.67 9.65 3.37
CA ASP A 319 6.78 9.84 2.42
C ASP A 319 7.98 8.93 2.76
N GLU A 320 8.31 8.78 4.05
CA GLU A 320 9.35 7.85 4.53
C GLU A 320 9.00 6.39 4.19
N SER A 321 7.72 6.00 4.32
CA SER A 321 7.23 4.66 3.97
C SER A 321 7.24 4.39 2.46
N ASP A 322 6.86 5.36 1.65
CA ASP A 322 6.93 5.30 0.18
C ASP A 322 8.39 5.24 -0.32
N GLU A 323 9.30 5.99 0.31
CA GLU A 323 10.73 5.91 -0.01
C GLU A 323 11.31 4.54 0.35
N ALA A 324 10.96 3.96 1.50
CA ALA A 324 11.34 2.61 1.89
C ALA A 324 10.82 1.56 0.89
N TYR A 325 9.56 1.67 0.46
CA TYR A 325 8.97 0.80 -0.56
C TYR A 325 9.74 0.90 -1.88
N ARG A 326 9.95 2.12 -2.39
CA ARG A 326 10.69 2.34 -3.64
C ARG A 326 12.12 1.82 -3.56
N HIS A 327 12.78 2.04 -2.43
CA HIS A 327 14.12 1.53 -2.20
C HIS A 327 14.15 0.00 -2.21
N ALA A 328 13.21 -0.67 -1.53
CA ALA A 328 13.10 -2.13 -1.53
C ALA A 328 12.91 -2.70 -2.95
N VAL A 329 12.04 -2.09 -3.75
CA VAL A 329 11.80 -2.49 -5.15
C VAL A 329 13.07 -2.32 -6.00
N ARG A 330 13.71 -1.14 -5.98
CA ARG A 330 14.91 -0.87 -6.80
C ARG A 330 16.10 -1.73 -6.37
N SER A 331 16.35 -1.82 -5.07
CA SER A 331 17.51 -2.51 -4.51
C SER A 331 17.43 -4.03 -4.63
N THR A 332 16.24 -4.61 -4.81
CA THR A 332 16.06 -6.06 -4.90
C THR A 332 15.78 -6.52 -6.33
N MET A 333 14.80 -5.93 -7.03
CA MET A 333 14.42 -6.40 -8.38
C MET A 333 15.33 -5.86 -9.48
N ILE A 334 15.57 -4.54 -9.49
CA ILE A 334 16.32 -3.91 -10.59
C ILE A 334 17.79 -4.31 -10.54
N SER A 335 18.36 -4.31 -9.33
CA SER A 335 19.74 -4.74 -9.08
C SER A 335 20.01 -6.21 -9.44
N THR A 336 19.00 -7.09 -9.37
CA THR A 336 19.17 -8.52 -9.67
C THR A 336 18.89 -8.83 -11.14
N SER A 337 17.86 -8.22 -11.72
CA SER A 337 17.41 -8.53 -13.09
C SER A 337 18.36 -8.04 -14.20
N GLN A 338 19.01 -6.88 -14.02
CA GLN A 338 19.97 -6.35 -15.00
C GLN A 338 21.22 -7.24 -15.13
N PRO A 339 21.97 -7.52 -14.05
CA PRO A 339 23.15 -8.38 -14.13
C PRO A 339 22.80 -9.80 -14.57
N MET A 340 21.63 -10.32 -14.19
CA MET A 340 21.15 -11.63 -14.67
C MET A 340 21.01 -11.64 -16.19
N SER A 341 20.42 -10.60 -16.78
CA SER A 341 20.25 -10.49 -18.23
C SER A 341 21.60 -10.42 -18.96
N GLU A 342 22.55 -9.66 -18.40
CA GLU A 342 23.92 -9.58 -18.93
C GLU A 342 24.65 -10.92 -18.84
N ARG A 343 24.54 -11.63 -17.72
CA ARG A 343 25.11 -12.97 -17.55
C ARG A 343 24.51 -13.96 -18.56
N LEU A 344 23.19 -13.98 -18.72
CA LEU A 344 22.50 -14.81 -19.72
C LEU A 344 23.00 -14.53 -21.14
N MET A 345 23.25 -13.27 -21.49
CA MET A 345 23.82 -12.91 -22.79
C MET A 345 25.23 -13.48 -22.99
N ILE A 346 26.11 -13.37 -21.98
CA ILE A 346 27.45 -13.97 -22.01
C ILE A 346 27.38 -15.50 -22.19
N TYR A 347 26.42 -16.18 -21.56
CA TYR A 347 26.26 -17.62 -21.72
C TYR A 347 25.71 -18.02 -23.08
N HIS A 348 24.86 -17.20 -23.67
CA HIS A 348 24.41 -17.39 -25.04
C HIS A 348 25.59 -17.26 -26.02
N GLU A 349 26.49 -16.31 -25.79
CA GLU A 349 27.75 -16.16 -26.55
C GLU A 349 28.75 -17.32 -26.31
N ALA A 350 28.66 -17.99 -25.15
CA ALA A 350 29.50 -19.14 -24.83
C ALA A 350 29.05 -20.45 -25.50
N LEU A 351 27.84 -20.49 -26.08
CA LEU A 351 27.38 -21.63 -26.88
C LEU A 351 28.24 -21.77 -28.13
N LYS A 352 28.74 -22.98 -28.39
CA LYS A 352 29.56 -23.28 -29.58
C LYS A 352 28.96 -24.45 -30.36
N PRO A 353 27.88 -24.21 -31.14
CA PRO A 353 27.17 -25.27 -31.86
C PRO A 353 28.07 -26.13 -32.74
N GLU A 354 29.05 -25.53 -33.42
CA GLU A 354 29.99 -26.25 -34.28
C GLU A 354 30.86 -27.22 -33.47
N ARG A 355 31.29 -26.81 -32.27
CA ARG A 355 32.06 -27.67 -31.38
C ARG A 355 31.18 -28.80 -30.82
N ASP A 356 29.94 -28.51 -30.48
CA ASP A 356 28.98 -29.52 -30.00
C ASP A 356 28.67 -30.55 -31.11
N ILE A 357 28.50 -30.12 -32.37
CA ILE A 357 28.33 -31.02 -33.52
C ILE A 357 29.58 -31.87 -33.74
N GLN A 358 30.77 -31.27 -33.68
CA GLN A 358 32.03 -32.00 -33.77
C GLN A 358 32.16 -33.04 -32.65
N PHE A 359 31.76 -32.69 -31.43
CA PHE A 359 31.72 -33.62 -30.31
C PHE A 359 30.76 -34.79 -30.60
N ILE A 360 29.56 -34.51 -31.11
CA ILE A 360 28.58 -35.54 -31.49
C ILE A 360 29.18 -36.47 -32.55
N ILE A 361 29.78 -35.92 -33.60
CA ILE A 361 30.42 -36.71 -34.66
C ILE A 361 31.55 -37.57 -34.08
N GLN A 362 32.41 -37.02 -33.22
CA GLN A 362 33.54 -37.78 -32.67
C GLN A 362 33.10 -38.95 -31.78
N HIS A 363 32.04 -38.78 -30.99
CA HIS A 363 31.64 -39.77 -29.98
C HIS A 363 30.57 -40.75 -30.48
N TYR A 364 29.75 -40.34 -31.45
CA TYR A 364 28.60 -41.13 -31.93
C TYR A 364 28.70 -41.56 -33.39
N ARG A 365 29.77 -41.20 -34.12
CA ARG A 365 29.97 -41.69 -35.50
C ARG A 365 30.11 -43.21 -35.53
N THR A 366 29.29 -43.83 -36.36
CA THR A 366 29.25 -45.29 -36.57
C THR A 366 30.17 -45.78 -37.70
N GLY A 367 30.65 -44.87 -38.57
CA GLY A 367 31.62 -45.18 -39.61
C GLY A 367 31.58 -44.18 -40.78
N PRO A 368 32.50 -44.28 -41.75
CA PRO A 368 32.46 -43.53 -43.01
C PRO A 368 31.58 -44.17 -44.09
N PHE A 369 30.92 -45.30 -43.80
CA PHE A 369 30.23 -46.10 -44.82
C PHE A 369 29.15 -45.29 -45.53
N ASN A 370 29.34 -45.08 -46.84
CA ASN A 370 28.35 -44.53 -47.74
C ASN A 370 27.80 -45.69 -48.60
N PRO A 371 26.53 -46.09 -48.44
CA PRO A 371 25.95 -47.19 -49.21
C PRO A 371 26.10 -46.93 -50.71
N LYS A 372 26.75 -47.85 -51.43
CA LYS A 372 26.84 -47.81 -52.91
C LYS A 372 25.83 -48.78 -53.51
N VAL A 373 25.31 -48.45 -54.68
CA VAL A 373 24.43 -49.35 -55.42
C VAL A 373 25.18 -50.65 -55.73
N ILE A 374 24.56 -51.79 -55.40
CA ILE A 374 25.12 -53.11 -55.67
C ILE A 374 24.77 -53.48 -57.10
N LEU A 375 25.81 -53.64 -57.92
CA LEU A 375 25.64 -54.02 -59.32
C LEU A 375 25.54 -55.53 -59.50
N TYR A 376 24.61 -55.97 -60.35
CA TYR A 376 24.64 -57.32 -60.89
C TYR A 376 25.67 -57.38 -62.02
N ASN A 377 26.79 -58.07 -61.74
CA ASN A 377 27.88 -58.22 -62.70
C ASN A 377 27.81 -59.60 -63.32
N ASN A 378 27.22 -59.69 -64.51
CA ASN A 378 27.25 -60.89 -65.31
C ASN A 378 28.59 -60.97 -66.07
N LYS A 379 29.19 -62.16 -66.10
CA LYS A 379 30.50 -62.36 -66.78
C LYS A 379 30.43 -62.17 -68.31
N TYR A 380 29.25 -62.26 -68.92
CA TYR A 380 29.07 -62.29 -70.36
C TYR A 380 28.53 -60.98 -70.95
N ASN A 381 27.95 -60.11 -70.12
CA ASN A 381 27.38 -58.82 -70.53
C ASN A 381 27.54 -57.78 -69.40
N GLY A 382 27.70 -56.50 -69.75
CA GLY A 382 27.89 -55.43 -68.76
C GLY A 382 26.66 -55.19 -67.88
N SER A 383 26.86 -54.66 -66.67
CA SER A 383 25.82 -54.34 -65.68
C SER A 383 24.70 -53.45 -66.23
N ALA A 384 24.97 -52.65 -67.26
CA ALA A 384 23.97 -51.86 -67.99
C ALA A 384 22.84 -52.70 -68.60
N ASN A 385 23.03 -54.01 -68.77
CA ASN A 385 22.02 -54.91 -69.33
C ASN A 385 20.89 -55.20 -68.36
N ASP A 386 21.23 -55.38 -67.10
CA ASP A 386 20.32 -55.83 -66.05
C ASP A 386 19.90 -54.70 -65.12
N GLN A 387 20.63 -53.59 -65.11
CA GLN A 387 20.38 -52.45 -64.22
C GLN A 387 20.54 -51.09 -64.91
N THR A 388 19.89 -50.07 -64.35
CA THR A 388 19.96 -48.69 -64.84
C THR A 388 20.72 -47.78 -63.87
N PHE A 389 20.51 -47.94 -62.57
CA PHE A 389 21.13 -47.15 -61.52
C PHE A 389 22.43 -47.79 -61.05
N GLY A 390 23.39 -46.97 -60.61
CA GLY A 390 24.72 -47.45 -60.22
C GLY A 390 25.65 -47.77 -61.39
N VAL A 391 25.14 -47.83 -62.62
CA VAL A 391 25.93 -48.21 -63.81
C VAL A 391 26.72 -47.01 -64.32
N PRO A 392 28.02 -47.17 -64.70
CA PRO A 392 28.81 -46.09 -65.30
C PRO A 392 28.11 -45.45 -66.51
N LEU A 393 28.18 -44.12 -66.63
CA LEU A 393 27.53 -43.37 -67.70
C LEU A 393 27.94 -43.86 -69.10
N ALA A 394 29.24 -44.14 -69.30
CA ALA A 394 29.77 -44.62 -70.57
C ALA A 394 29.15 -45.97 -70.98
N GLU A 395 29.03 -46.88 -70.02
CA GLU A 395 28.44 -48.20 -70.25
C GLU A 395 26.95 -48.10 -70.56
N LYS A 396 26.22 -47.26 -69.81
CA LYS A 396 24.78 -47.05 -70.07
C LYS A 396 24.54 -46.36 -71.41
N ALA A 397 25.35 -45.36 -71.76
CA ALA A 397 25.30 -44.68 -73.05
C ALA A 397 25.55 -45.64 -74.22
N GLN A 398 26.55 -46.53 -74.09
CA GLN A 398 26.85 -47.57 -75.06
C GLN A 398 25.69 -48.56 -75.20
N LYS A 399 25.12 -49.06 -74.09
CA LYS A 399 23.94 -49.95 -74.09
C LYS A 399 22.73 -49.31 -74.76
N ASP A 400 22.54 -48.02 -74.55
CA ASP A 400 21.43 -47.25 -75.12
C ASP A 400 21.65 -46.85 -76.58
N LEU A 401 22.86 -47.09 -77.12
CA LEU A 401 23.33 -46.65 -78.44
C LEU A 401 23.16 -45.13 -78.64
N LYS A 402 23.46 -44.35 -77.60
CA LYS A 402 23.28 -42.89 -77.56
C LYS A 402 24.41 -42.22 -76.80
N SER A 403 24.69 -40.96 -77.16
CA SER A 403 25.67 -40.14 -76.43
C SER A 403 25.22 -39.78 -75.00
N VAL A 404 23.91 -39.66 -74.77
CA VAL A 404 23.34 -39.41 -73.43
C VAL A 404 22.41 -40.57 -73.07
N PRO A 405 22.54 -41.16 -71.86
CA PRO A 405 21.65 -42.22 -71.39
C PRO A 405 20.17 -41.86 -71.51
N GLN A 406 19.35 -42.87 -71.83
CA GLN A 406 17.92 -42.69 -72.05
C GLN A 406 17.20 -42.21 -70.79
N ILE A 407 17.60 -42.69 -69.61
CA ILE A 407 17.04 -42.21 -68.34
C ILE A 407 17.14 -40.68 -68.21
N VAL A 408 18.30 -40.09 -68.50
CA VAL A 408 18.51 -38.65 -68.45
C VAL A 408 17.64 -37.93 -69.48
N THR A 409 17.71 -38.34 -70.75
CA THR A 409 16.97 -37.67 -71.83
C THR A 409 15.45 -37.78 -71.68
N LYS A 410 14.95 -38.91 -71.16
CA LYS A 410 13.52 -39.16 -70.99
C LYS A 410 12.98 -38.45 -69.76
N CYS A 411 13.68 -38.44 -68.64
CA CYS A 411 13.31 -37.63 -67.47
C CYS A 411 13.28 -36.14 -67.81
N LEU A 412 14.34 -35.61 -68.44
CA LEU A 412 14.38 -34.19 -68.86
C LEU A 412 13.28 -33.85 -69.86
N SER A 413 12.99 -34.74 -70.82
CA SER A 413 11.88 -34.52 -71.75
C SER A 413 10.51 -34.58 -71.07
N CYS A 414 10.33 -35.43 -70.06
CA CYS A 414 9.11 -35.49 -69.26
C CYS A 414 8.92 -34.20 -68.45
N ILE A 415 9.97 -33.76 -67.75
CA ILE A 415 10.00 -32.53 -66.95
C ILE A 415 9.74 -31.31 -67.85
N SER A 416 10.46 -31.17 -68.95
CA SER A 416 10.34 -30.04 -69.87
C SER A 416 8.94 -29.94 -70.51
N LYS A 417 8.35 -31.07 -70.91
CA LYS A 417 7.00 -31.08 -71.50
C LYS A 417 5.93 -30.82 -70.45
N GLY A 418 6.04 -31.46 -69.28
CA GLY A 418 5.08 -31.32 -68.19
C GLY A 418 5.08 -29.93 -67.54
N SER A 419 6.23 -29.26 -67.51
CA SER A 419 6.37 -27.89 -66.98
C SER A 419 6.35 -26.81 -68.06
N SER A 420 5.96 -27.13 -69.30
CA SER A 420 6.06 -26.19 -70.44
C SER A 420 5.35 -24.86 -70.20
N MET A 421 4.16 -24.90 -69.59
CA MET A 421 3.33 -23.72 -69.29
C MET A 421 3.63 -23.08 -67.92
N TRP A 422 4.59 -23.59 -67.16
CA TRP A 422 4.90 -23.10 -65.82
C TRP A 422 5.80 -21.87 -65.85
N SER A 423 5.65 -21.01 -64.84
CA SER A 423 6.54 -19.87 -64.65
C SER A 423 7.97 -20.33 -64.32
N ASN A 424 8.94 -19.44 -64.49
CA ASN A 424 10.33 -19.73 -64.11
C ASN A 424 10.48 -19.99 -62.60
N SER A 425 9.64 -19.36 -61.77
CA SER A 425 9.61 -19.58 -60.32
C SER A 425 9.11 -20.98 -59.97
N ASP A 426 8.03 -21.43 -60.61
CA ASP A 426 7.47 -22.77 -60.37
C ASP A 426 8.40 -23.88 -60.87
N LYS A 427 9.07 -23.65 -62.01
CA LYS A 427 10.12 -24.54 -62.52
C LYS A 427 11.28 -24.65 -61.53
N LYS A 428 11.71 -23.57 -60.91
CA LYS A 428 12.75 -23.62 -59.86
C LYS A 428 12.26 -24.38 -58.64
N LEU A 429 11.02 -24.11 -58.21
CA LEU A 429 10.39 -24.77 -57.07
C LEU A 429 10.40 -26.30 -57.25
N LEU A 430 10.05 -26.80 -58.44
CA LEU A 430 10.11 -28.22 -58.79
C LEU A 430 11.48 -28.88 -58.47
N TRP A 431 12.59 -28.17 -58.70
CA TRP A 431 13.94 -28.69 -58.46
C TRP A 431 14.42 -28.54 -57.01
N ILE A 432 13.70 -27.85 -56.15
CA ILE A 432 14.05 -27.69 -54.72
C ILE A 432 13.01 -28.32 -53.79
N THR A 433 11.83 -28.65 -54.29
CA THR A 433 10.78 -29.31 -53.51
C THR A 433 11.24 -30.68 -53.04
N ASP A 434 11.08 -30.91 -51.74
CA ASP A 434 11.28 -32.23 -51.14
C ASP A 434 10.14 -33.16 -51.53
N VAL A 435 10.51 -34.35 -51.99
CA VAL A 435 9.57 -35.38 -52.43
C VAL A 435 9.77 -36.59 -51.53
N PRO A 436 8.69 -37.27 -51.10
CA PRO A 436 8.81 -38.48 -50.29
C PRO A 436 9.74 -39.51 -50.94
N LEU A 437 10.78 -39.92 -50.20
CA LEU A 437 11.80 -40.86 -50.68
C LEU A 437 11.19 -42.17 -51.19
N ALA A 438 10.11 -42.63 -50.54
CA ALA A 438 9.37 -43.82 -50.95
C ALA A 438 8.82 -43.71 -52.38
N SER A 439 8.28 -42.55 -52.77
CA SER A 439 7.76 -42.33 -54.13
C SER A 439 8.87 -42.29 -55.18
N ILE A 440 10.02 -41.69 -54.84
CA ILE A 440 11.22 -41.70 -55.68
C ILE A 440 11.71 -43.15 -55.87
N HIS A 441 11.82 -43.91 -54.78
CA HIS A 441 12.30 -45.28 -54.80
C HIS A 441 11.36 -46.24 -55.52
N ALA A 442 10.04 -46.04 -55.44
CA ALA A 442 9.06 -46.83 -56.19
C ALA A 442 9.29 -46.70 -57.71
N LEU A 443 9.41 -45.46 -58.22
CA LEU A 443 9.71 -45.25 -59.64
C LEU A 443 11.14 -45.72 -59.99
N ARG A 444 12.12 -45.53 -59.11
CA ARG A 444 13.49 -46.05 -59.30
C ARG A 444 13.47 -47.56 -59.51
N GLU A 445 12.82 -48.31 -58.62
CA GLU A 445 12.76 -49.78 -58.67
C GLU A 445 12.15 -50.26 -59.98
N GLU A 446 11.08 -49.59 -60.39
CA GLU A 446 10.38 -49.89 -61.63
C GLU A 446 11.18 -49.65 -62.92
N ILE A 447 12.19 -48.76 -62.90
CA ILE A 447 13.01 -48.45 -64.08
C ILE A 447 14.46 -48.93 -63.94
N ASN A 448 14.78 -49.65 -62.86
CA ASN A 448 16.11 -50.20 -62.58
C ASN A 448 16.29 -51.65 -63.09
N ASP A 449 15.61 -52.03 -64.16
CA ASP A 449 15.64 -53.37 -64.75
C ASP A 449 16.58 -53.47 -65.97
N GLY A 450 17.41 -52.45 -66.17
CA GLY A 450 18.27 -52.30 -67.34
C GLY A 450 17.52 -51.97 -68.64
N SER A 451 16.19 -52.09 -68.70
CA SER A 451 15.42 -51.89 -69.92
C SER A 451 15.39 -50.42 -70.36
N LYS A 452 14.78 -50.16 -71.53
CA LYS A 452 14.67 -48.80 -72.07
C LYS A 452 13.64 -48.00 -71.28
N VAL A 453 14.09 -46.93 -70.62
CA VAL A 453 13.19 -45.97 -69.96
C VAL A 453 12.31 -45.27 -71.00
N THR A 454 10.98 -45.25 -70.79
CA THR A 454 10.02 -44.67 -71.74
C THR A 454 9.30 -43.45 -71.15
N LEU A 455 8.91 -42.51 -72.02
CA LEU A 455 8.10 -41.36 -71.61
C LEU A 455 6.70 -41.76 -71.14
N LYS A 456 6.16 -42.88 -71.61
CA LYS A 456 4.83 -43.36 -71.20
C LYS A 456 4.83 -43.66 -69.69
N LYS A 457 5.82 -44.45 -69.25
CA LYS A 457 5.99 -44.84 -67.85
C LYS A 457 6.26 -43.64 -66.94
N LEU A 458 7.13 -42.72 -67.36
CA LEU A 458 7.44 -41.52 -66.56
C LEU A 458 6.25 -40.57 -66.35
N ARG A 459 5.28 -40.55 -67.28
CA ARG A 459 4.08 -39.70 -67.17
C ARG A 459 3.03 -40.21 -66.19
N GLU A 460 3.18 -41.45 -65.70
CA GLU A 460 2.29 -42.02 -64.68
C GLU A 460 2.60 -41.46 -63.28
N TYR A 461 3.70 -40.71 -63.13
CA TYR A 461 4.16 -40.13 -61.87
C TYR A 461 4.15 -38.61 -61.92
N ASP A 462 4.08 -37.99 -60.75
CA ASP A 462 4.26 -36.55 -60.58
C ASP A 462 5.64 -36.12 -61.13
N LEU A 463 5.68 -34.94 -61.77
CA LEU A 463 6.90 -34.31 -62.25
C LEU A 463 7.95 -34.15 -61.13
N ALA A 464 7.51 -33.90 -59.89
CA ALA A 464 8.41 -33.79 -58.75
C ALA A 464 9.09 -35.14 -58.46
N VAL A 465 8.36 -36.26 -58.57
CA VAL A 465 8.90 -37.61 -58.42
C VAL A 465 9.90 -37.93 -59.54
N VAL A 466 9.56 -37.63 -60.80
CA VAL A 466 10.48 -37.82 -61.93
C VAL A 466 11.75 -36.98 -61.77
N THR A 467 11.62 -35.76 -61.25
CA THR A 467 12.75 -34.87 -60.93
C THR A 467 13.62 -35.45 -59.81
N GLY A 468 13.00 -35.97 -58.75
CA GLY A 468 13.69 -36.68 -57.66
C GLY A 468 14.45 -37.91 -58.13
N VAL A 469 13.85 -38.72 -59.01
CA VAL A 469 14.49 -39.91 -59.59
C VAL A 469 15.69 -39.55 -60.46
N LEU A 470 15.61 -38.46 -61.23
CA LEU A 470 16.75 -38.00 -62.01
C LEU A 470 17.91 -37.52 -61.12
N LYS A 471 17.61 -36.82 -60.02
CA LYS A 471 18.64 -36.44 -59.03
C LYS A 471 19.27 -37.68 -58.39
N LEU A 472 18.45 -38.65 -57.99
CA LEU A 472 18.90 -39.90 -57.38
C LEU A 472 19.79 -40.69 -58.35
N TYR A 473 19.44 -40.73 -59.63
CA TYR A 473 20.27 -41.35 -60.67
C TYR A 473 21.69 -40.78 -60.70
N PHE A 474 21.83 -39.44 -60.65
CA PHE A 474 23.14 -38.80 -60.63
C PHE A 474 23.90 -39.02 -59.32
N MET A 475 23.21 -39.06 -58.18
CA MET A 475 23.79 -39.35 -56.86
C MET A 475 24.33 -40.78 -56.75
N GLU A 476 23.76 -41.71 -57.51
CA GLU A 476 24.12 -43.13 -57.49
C GLU A 476 25.18 -43.51 -58.55
N LEU A 477 25.66 -42.56 -59.36
CA LEU A 477 26.72 -42.85 -60.31
C LEU A 477 28.02 -43.29 -59.58
N PRO A 478 28.79 -44.25 -60.15
CA PRO A 478 30.09 -44.64 -59.60
C PRO A 478 31.08 -43.48 -59.49
N GLU A 479 30.99 -42.55 -60.44
CA GLU A 479 31.76 -41.31 -60.51
C GLU A 479 30.80 -40.12 -60.60
N CYS A 480 31.14 -39.03 -59.93
CA CYS A 480 30.36 -37.82 -59.99
C CYS A 480 30.32 -37.25 -61.42
N LEU A 481 29.17 -36.71 -61.82
CA LEU A 481 28.96 -36.16 -63.17
C LEU A 481 29.98 -35.06 -63.55
N LEU A 482 30.46 -34.33 -62.54
CA LEU A 482 31.53 -33.34 -62.65
C LEU A 482 32.71 -33.83 -61.81
N THR A 483 33.76 -34.35 -62.45
CA THR A 483 34.99 -34.75 -61.77
C THR A 483 35.86 -33.52 -61.47
N PHE A 484 36.62 -33.54 -60.37
CA PHE A 484 37.45 -32.41 -59.93
C PHE A 484 38.45 -31.92 -60.99
N GLY A 485 38.87 -32.77 -61.95
CA GLY A 485 39.75 -32.36 -63.06
C GLY A 485 39.10 -31.42 -64.09
N LEU A 486 37.77 -31.20 -64.02
CA LEU A 486 37.03 -30.20 -64.80
C LEU A 486 36.83 -28.88 -64.03
N TYR A 487 37.28 -28.81 -62.77
CA TYR A 487 37.22 -27.62 -61.91
C TYR A 487 38.54 -26.84 -61.84
N ASP A 488 39.64 -27.36 -62.43
CA ASP A 488 40.88 -26.58 -62.59
C ASP A 488 40.72 -25.63 -63.80
N PRO A 489 40.87 -24.30 -63.63
CA PRO A 489 40.83 -23.34 -64.72
C PRO A 489 42.00 -23.44 -65.71
#